data_AF-A0A965TTR9-F1
#
_entry.id   AF-A0A965TTR9-F1
#
_cell.length_a   1.000
_cell.length_b   1.000
_cell.length_c   1.000
_cell.angle_alpha   90.00
_cell.angle_beta   90.00
_cell.angle_gamma   90.00
#
_symmetry.space_group_name_H-M   'P 1'
#
loop_
_entity.id
_entity.type
_entity.pdbx_description
1 polymer ?
#
loop_
_entity_poly.entity_id
_entity_poly.type
_entity_poly.pdbx_seq_one_letter_code
_entity_poly.pdbx_strand_id
1 'polypeptide(L)'
;MISYKELGLVNTKEMFAKAVKGGYAIPAYNFNNLEQLQAIVQACVETKSPVILQVSKGARDYANINLLRNMAKGATEYAAELGYKIPIVLHLDHGDSFETCKDCIDNGFSSVMIDGSHLPYDENVALTKKVVEYAHAHDVTVEGELGVLAGIEDDVVAEHSTYTQPSEVIDFVSKTGVDSLAISIGTSHGANKFKPDQCTKNADGILIPPPLRFDILKEIEDKLPGFPIVLHGSSSVPQEYVTMINELGGHLKDSVGIPEEELRKAASSAVC
;
A
#
# COMPACT_ATOMS: atom_id res chain seq x y z
N MET A 1 -14.07 -19.07 -10.65
CA MET A 1 -13.05 -18.00 -10.75
C MET A 1 -13.65 -16.91 -11.59
N ILE A 2 -13.65 -15.68 -11.08
CA ILE A 2 -14.13 -14.49 -11.80
C ILE A 2 -12.90 -13.67 -12.17
N SER A 3 -12.76 -13.36 -13.45
CA SER A 3 -11.66 -12.53 -13.91
C SER A 3 -11.88 -11.07 -13.48
N TYR A 4 -10.84 -10.42 -12.95
CA TYR A 4 -10.92 -8.99 -12.62
C TYR A 4 -11.27 -8.12 -13.83
N LYS A 5 -10.95 -8.60 -15.05
CA LYS A 5 -11.28 -7.92 -16.31
C LYS A 5 -12.79 -7.84 -16.55
N GLU A 6 -13.55 -8.83 -16.08
CA GLU A 6 -15.03 -8.83 -16.15
C GLU A 6 -15.65 -7.77 -15.23
N LEU A 7 -14.90 -7.32 -14.23
CA LEU A 7 -15.29 -6.28 -13.28
C LEU A 7 -14.83 -4.88 -13.72
N GLY A 8 -14.21 -4.76 -14.90
CA GLY A 8 -13.70 -3.49 -15.42
C GLY A 8 -12.37 -3.01 -14.79
N LEU A 9 -11.74 -3.86 -13.97
CA LEU A 9 -10.49 -3.55 -13.27
C LEU A 9 -9.26 -3.74 -14.17
N VAL A 10 -8.14 -3.16 -13.75
CA VAL A 10 -6.79 -3.43 -14.31
C VAL A 10 -5.87 -3.96 -13.21
N ASN A 11 -4.74 -4.56 -13.56
CA ASN A 11 -3.69 -4.91 -12.61
C ASN A 11 -2.64 -3.77 -12.50
N THR A 12 -1.69 -3.88 -11.58
CA THR A 12 -0.74 -2.80 -11.28
C THR A 12 0.41 -2.69 -12.29
N LYS A 13 0.62 -3.67 -13.18
CA LYS A 13 1.82 -3.79 -14.03
C LYS A 13 2.04 -2.55 -14.91
N GLU A 14 1.04 -2.19 -15.72
CA GLU A 14 1.14 -0.99 -16.57
C GLU A 14 1.06 0.31 -15.78
N MET A 15 0.33 0.29 -14.65
CA MET A 15 0.15 1.45 -13.77
C MET A 15 1.49 1.88 -13.16
N PHE A 16 2.19 0.93 -12.53
CA PHE A 16 3.51 1.18 -11.95
C PHE A 16 4.56 1.50 -13.01
N ALA A 17 4.56 0.83 -14.17
CA ALA A 17 5.48 1.16 -15.25
C ALA A 17 5.33 2.63 -15.73
N LYS A 18 4.10 3.17 -15.77
CA LYS A 18 3.84 4.57 -16.09
C LYS A 18 4.24 5.51 -14.95
N ALA A 19 3.97 5.11 -13.70
CA ALA A 19 4.31 5.86 -12.49
C ALA A 19 5.83 6.06 -12.33
N VAL A 20 6.59 4.97 -12.38
CA VAL A 20 8.06 5.00 -12.31
C VAL A 20 8.67 5.81 -13.45
N LYS A 21 8.16 5.64 -14.69
CA LYS A 21 8.63 6.43 -15.83
C LYS A 21 8.25 7.91 -15.73
N GLY A 22 7.10 8.20 -15.14
CA GLY A 22 6.53 9.54 -15.03
C GLY A 22 7.00 10.33 -13.81
N GLY A 23 7.69 9.70 -12.86
CA GLY A 23 8.11 10.32 -11.59
C GLY A 23 6.92 10.73 -10.73
N TYR A 24 5.92 9.86 -10.62
CA TYR A 24 4.77 10.03 -9.73
C TYR A 24 4.42 8.72 -9.04
N ALA A 25 3.63 8.80 -7.96
CA ALA A 25 3.09 7.64 -7.27
C ALA A 25 1.56 7.57 -7.38
N ILE A 26 1.03 6.37 -7.23
CA ILE A 26 -0.38 6.03 -7.30
C ILE A 26 -0.86 5.79 -5.87
N PRO A 27 -1.93 6.48 -5.42
CA PRO A 27 -2.41 6.25 -4.08
C PRO A 27 -3.11 4.90 -3.98
N ALA A 28 -2.77 4.16 -2.93
CA ALA A 28 -3.50 2.98 -2.50
C ALA A 28 -4.32 3.31 -1.25
N TYR A 29 -5.65 3.31 -1.39
CA TYR A 29 -6.57 3.71 -0.33
C TYR A 29 -7.32 2.49 0.21
N ASN A 30 -7.21 2.26 1.52
CA ASN A 30 -8.09 1.31 2.19
C ASN A 30 -9.53 1.82 2.18
N PHE A 31 -10.48 0.91 1.98
CA PHE A 31 -11.89 1.19 2.19
C PHE A 31 -12.58 0.02 2.90
N ASN A 32 -13.58 0.34 3.71
CA ASN A 32 -14.36 -0.62 4.50
C ASN A 32 -15.86 -0.50 4.21
N ASN A 33 -16.32 0.62 3.63
CA ASN A 33 -17.73 0.86 3.34
C ASN A 33 -17.93 1.63 2.01
N LEU A 34 -19.20 1.88 1.69
CA LEU A 34 -19.61 2.54 0.44
C LEU A 34 -19.19 4.01 0.40
N GLU A 35 -19.33 4.74 1.50
CA GLU A 35 -19.05 6.17 1.58
C GLU A 35 -17.57 6.47 1.30
N GLN A 36 -16.66 5.66 1.87
CA GLN A 36 -15.23 5.76 1.60
C GLN A 36 -14.92 5.47 0.13
N LEU A 37 -15.50 4.39 -0.42
CA LEU A 37 -15.33 4.03 -1.82
C LEU A 37 -15.78 5.16 -2.77
N GLN A 38 -16.94 5.77 -2.50
CA GLN A 38 -17.45 6.88 -3.29
C GLN A 38 -16.52 8.10 -3.21
N ALA A 39 -16.06 8.46 -2.02
CA ALA A 39 -15.15 9.59 -1.84
C ALA A 39 -13.83 9.39 -2.61
N ILE A 40 -13.24 8.19 -2.53
CA ILE A 40 -12.02 7.84 -3.26
C ILE A 40 -12.22 7.96 -4.77
N VAL A 41 -13.28 7.33 -5.31
CA VAL A 41 -13.54 7.32 -6.76
C VAL A 41 -13.82 8.73 -7.26
N GLN A 42 -14.64 9.52 -6.56
CA GLN A 42 -14.92 10.91 -6.94
C GLN A 42 -13.64 11.75 -7.03
N ALA A 43 -12.81 11.71 -5.98
CA ALA A 43 -11.56 12.48 -5.95
C ALA A 43 -10.59 12.05 -7.05
N CYS A 44 -10.46 10.74 -7.32
CA CYS A 44 -9.57 10.23 -8.36
C CYS A 44 -10.08 10.57 -9.77
N VAL A 45 -11.39 10.58 -9.99
CA VAL A 45 -11.98 11.01 -11.27
C VAL A 45 -11.77 12.50 -11.50
N GLU A 46 -12.03 13.33 -10.48
CA GLU A 46 -11.83 14.79 -10.54
C GLU A 46 -10.38 15.15 -10.88
N THR A 47 -9.42 14.43 -10.27
CA THR A 47 -7.98 14.62 -10.48
C THR A 47 -7.43 13.83 -11.67
N LYS A 48 -8.25 13.02 -12.34
CA LYS A 48 -7.86 12.10 -13.43
C LYS A 48 -6.72 11.15 -13.05
N SER A 49 -6.65 10.78 -11.76
CA SER A 49 -5.64 9.88 -11.22
C SER A 49 -6.07 8.42 -11.34
N PRO A 50 -5.18 7.48 -11.69
CA PRO A 50 -5.42 6.07 -11.41
C PRO A 50 -5.46 5.84 -9.89
N VAL A 51 -6.04 4.71 -9.46
CA VAL A 51 -6.18 4.39 -8.04
C VAL A 51 -6.06 2.89 -7.77
N ILE A 52 -5.47 2.57 -6.61
CA ILE A 52 -5.49 1.23 -6.03
C ILE A 52 -6.50 1.25 -4.87
N LEU A 53 -7.59 0.50 -5.00
CA LEU A 53 -8.54 0.27 -3.93
C LEU A 53 -8.08 -0.96 -3.17
N GLN A 54 -7.63 -0.80 -1.93
CA GLN A 54 -7.08 -1.90 -1.15
C GLN A 54 -7.99 -2.30 0.01
N VAL A 55 -8.01 -3.57 0.35
CA VAL A 55 -8.78 -4.11 1.47
C VAL A 55 -7.92 -5.03 2.30
N SER A 56 -7.87 -4.78 3.61
CA SER A 56 -7.19 -5.64 4.57
C SER A 56 -8.01 -6.89 4.87
N LYS A 57 -7.43 -7.83 5.62
CA LYS A 57 -8.15 -8.99 6.13
C LYS A 57 -9.39 -8.58 6.94
N GLY A 58 -9.24 -7.62 7.86
CA GLY A 58 -10.36 -7.12 8.66
C GLY A 58 -11.48 -6.51 7.81
N ALA A 59 -11.13 -5.78 6.74
CA ALA A 59 -12.10 -5.25 5.79
C ALA A 59 -12.87 -6.35 5.04
N ARG A 60 -12.19 -7.45 4.67
CA ARG A 60 -12.80 -8.62 4.03
C ARG A 60 -13.78 -9.33 4.94
N ASP A 61 -13.41 -9.52 6.20
CA ASP A 61 -14.29 -10.14 7.21
C ASP A 61 -15.53 -9.28 7.48
N TYR A 62 -15.37 -7.95 7.49
CA TYR A 62 -16.49 -7.01 7.63
C TYR A 62 -17.43 -7.01 6.43
N ALA A 63 -16.89 -6.86 5.22
CA ALA A 63 -17.68 -6.53 4.03
C ALA A 63 -18.13 -7.75 3.22
N ASN A 64 -17.67 -8.97 3.51
CA ASN A 64 -17.89 -10.18 2.70
C ASN A 64 -17.32 -10.08 1.26
N ILE A 65 -16.67 -11.15 0.80
CA ILE A 65 -16.00 -11.17 -0.51
C ILE A 65 -16.92 -10.91 -1.71
N ASN A 66 -18.20 -11.34 -1.64
CA ASN A 66 -19.14 -11.10 -2.74
C ASN A 66 -19.55 -9.63 -2.82
N LEU A 67 -19.76 -8.95 -1.69
CA LEU A 67 -20.11 -7.53 -1.72
C LEU A 67 -18.90 -6.71 -2.16
N LEU A 68 -17.70 -7.02 -1.65
CA LEU A 68 -16.45 -6.38 -2.08
C LEU A 68 -16.28 -6.42 -3.59
N ARG A 69 -16.45 -7.60 -4.21
CA ARG A 69 -16.38 -7.76 -5.67
C ARG A 69 -17.41 -6.87 -6.40
N ASN A 70 -18.65 -6.83 -5.93
CA ASN A 70 -19.69 -6.02 -6.54
C ASN A 70 -19.48 -4.52 -6.34
N MET A 71 -18.95 -4.12 -5.17
CA MET A 71 -18.55 -2.73 -4.90
C MET A 71 -17.41 -2.30 -5.83
N ALA A 72 -16.41 -3.14 -6.06
CA ALA A 72 -15.33 -2.86 -7.01
C ALA A 72 -15.85 -2.71 -8.44
N LYS A 73 -16.76 -3.59 -8.89
CA LYS A 73 -17.44 -3.44 -10.19
C LYS A 73 -18.19 -2.11 -10.26
N GLY A 74 -19.00 -1.81 -9.25
CA GLY A 74 -19.74 -0.56 -9.14
C GLY A 74 -18.83 0.67 -9.13
N ALA A 75 -17.64 0.60 -8.54
CA ALA A 75 -16.65 1.68 -8.58
C ALA A 75 -16.17 1.98 -10.01
N THR A 76 -15.93 0.96 -10.83
CA THR A 76 -15.53 1.15 -12.23
C THR A 76 -16.65 1.75 -13.09
N GLU A 77 -17.89 1.32 -12.85
CA GLU A 77 -19.09 1.85 -13.52
C GLU A 77 -19.33 3.30 -13.08
N TYR A 78 -19.23 3.57 -11.79
CA TYR A 78 -19.40 4.90 -11.21
C TYR A 78 -18.35 5.89 -11.73
N ALA A 79 -17.09 5.49 -11.85
CA ALA A 79 -16.05 6.33 -12.44
C ALA A 79 -16.39 6.74 -13.89
N ALA A 80 -16.94 5.80 -14.68
CA ALA A 80 -17.38 6.09 -16.03
C ALA A 80 -18.59 7.04 -16.05
N GLU A 81 -19.55 6.88 -15.14
CA GLU A 81 -20.71 7.79 -15.00
C GLU A 81 -20.31 9.21 -14.61
N LEU A 82 -19.27 9.38 -13.78
CA LEU A 82 -18.70 10.68 -13.44
C LEU A 82 -17.98 11.37 -14.62
N GLY A 83 -17.84 10.69 -15.76
CA GLY A 83 -17.39 11.28 -17.02
C GLY A 83 -15.92 11.05 -17.37
N TYR A 84 -15.17 10.28 -16.57
CA TYR A 84 -13.79 9.92 -16.91
C TYR A 84 -13.41 8.54 -16.37
N LYS A 85 -13.07 7.62 -17.29
CA LYS A 85 -12.67 6.25 -16.94
C LYS A 85 -11.22 6.23 -16.47
N ILE A 86 -11.02 6.29 -15.15
CA ILE A 86 -9.72 6.08 -14.52
C ILE A 86 -9.38 4.57 -14.44
N PRO A 87 -8.09 4.19 -14.47
CA PRO A 87 -7.66 2.84 -14.12
C PRO A 87 -7.89 2.57 -12.62
N ILE A 88 -8.57 1.47 -12.30
CA ILE A 88 -8.86 1.04 -10.93
C ILE A 88 -8.34 -0.39 -10.72
N VAL A 89 -7.58 -0.57 -9.65
CA VAL A 89 -7.11 -1.87 -9.15
C VAL A 89 -7.90 -2.22 -7.90
N LEU A 90 -8.25 -3.51 -7.73
CA LEU A 90 -8.67 -4.05 -6.44
C LEU A 90 -7.52 -4.90 -5.88
N HIS A 91 -7.01 -4.50 -4.73
CA HIS A 91 -5.81 -5.05 -4.11
C HIS A 91 -6.11 -5.67 -2.74
N LEU A 92 -5.53 -6.84 -2.46
CA LEU A 92 -5.53 -7.44 -1.13
C LEU A 92 -4.34 -6.87 -0.36
N ASP A 93 -4.62 -6.16 0.72
CA ASP A 93 -3.63 -5.57 1.62
C ASP A 93 -3.26 -6.58 2.73
N HIS A 94 -1.96 -6.75 3.00
CA HIS A 94 -1.40 -7.67 4.00
C HIS A 94 -2.02 -9.08 4.00
N GLY A 95 -1.95 -9.78 2.86
CA GLY A 95 -2.36 -11.18 2.79
C GLY A 95 -1.51 -12.05 3.73
N ASP A 96 -2.16 -12.82 4.61
CA ASP A 96 -1.50 -13.61 5.67
C ASP A 96 -1.12 -15.04 5.25
N SER A 97 -1.64 -15.50 4.12
CA SER A 97 -1.52 -16.88 3.68
C SER A 97 -1.76 -17.02 2.18
N PHE A 98 -1.21 -18.10 1.61
CA PHE A 98 -1.47 -18.46 0.23
C PHE A 98 -2.97 -18.62 -0.06
N GLU A 99 -3.71 -19.21 0.87
CA GLU A 99 -5.15 -19.47 0.76
C GLU A 99 -5.94 -18.17 0.68
N THR A 100 -5.56 -17.16 1.49
CA THR A 100 -6.16 -15.82 1.45
C THR A 100 -5.89 -15.13 0.10
N CYS A 101 -4.64 -15.11 -0.38
CA CYS A 101 -4.30 -14.52 -1.69
C CYS A 101 -5.05 -15.24 -2.82
N LYS A 102 -5.09 -16.57 -2.77
CA LYS A 102 -5.80 -17.40 -3.74
C LYS A 102 -7.30 -17.10 -3.77
N ASP A 103 -7.95 -16.98 -2.61
CA ASP A 103 -9.37 -16.63 -2.54
C ASP A 103 -9.67 -15.26 -3.16
N CYS A 104 -8.82 -14.26 -2.89
CA CYS A 104 -8.94 -12.93 -3.51
C CYS A 104 -8.81 -13.00 -5.04
N ILE A 105 -7.80 -13.70 -5.54
CA ILE A 105 -7.59 -13.90 -6.99
C ILE A 105 -8.82 -14.58 -7.62
N ASP A 106 -9.33 -15.65 -6.97
CA ASP A 106 -10.47 -16.41 -7.46
C ASP A 106 -11.77 -15.58 -7.51
N ASN A 107 -11.83 -14.51 -6.72
CA ASN A 107 -12.95 -13.57 -6.60
C ASN A 107 -12.74 -12.23 -7.32
N GLY A 108 -11.75 -12.15 -8.22
CA GLY A 108 -11.61 -11.02 -9.14
C GLY A 108 -10.79 -9.84 -8.62
N PHE A 109 -9.94 -10.06 -7.62
CA PHE A 109 -8.87 -9.11 -7.31
C PHE A 109 -7.87 -9.08 -8.46
N SER A 110 -7.41 -7.88 -8.81
CA SER A 110 -6.45 -7.67 -9.89
C SER A 110 -5.02 -7.53 -9.39
N SER A 111 -4.83 -7.42 -8.08
CA SER A 111 -3.54 -7.43 -7.40
C SER A 111 -3.70 -8.05 -5.99
N VAL A 112 -2.66 -8.70 -5.49
CA VAL A 112 -2.60 -9.17 -4.10
C VAL A 112 -1.25 -8.89 -3.49
N MET A 113 -1.22 -8.60 -2.20
CA MET A 113 -0.01 -8.63 -1.39
C MET A 113 0.03 -9.92 -0.57
N ILE A 114 1.23 -10.47 -0.42
CA ILE A 114 1.53 -11.52 0.57
C ILE A 114 2.58 -10.98 1.55
N ASP A 115 2.19 -10.86 2.82
CA ASP A 115 3.06 -10.38 3.89
C ASP A 115 3.70 -11.58 4.60
N GLY A 116 4.87 -11.96 4.09
CA GLY A 116 5.76 -12.93 4.72
C GLY A 116 6.87 -12.29 5.56
N SER A 117 6.81 -10.98 5.84
CA SER A 117 7.92 -10.20 6.41
C SER A 117 8.37 -10.68 7.80
N HIS A 118 7.45 -11.29 8.55
CA HIS A 118 7.69 -11.87 9.88
C HIS A 118 8.35 -13.26 9.83
N LEU A 119 8.39 -13.91 8.66
CA LEU A 119 9.00 -15.23 8.48
C LEU A 119 10.51 -15.13 8.28
N PRO A 120 11.27 -16.20 8.53
CA PRO A 120 12.65 -16.31 8.04
C PRO A 120 12.72 -16.05 6.53
N TYR A 121 13.78 -15.38 6.07
CA TYR A 121 13.91 -14.91 4.69
C TYR A 121 13.59 -15.98 3.62
N ASP A 122 14.17 -17.19 3.74
CA ASP A 122 13.94 -18.25 2.77
C ASP A 122 12.49 -18.79 2.78
N GLU A 123 11.81 -18.72 3.93
CA GLU A 123 10.39 -19.06 4.06
C GLU A 123 9.50 -17.98 3.42
N ASN A 124 9.83 -16.70 3.62
CA ASN A 124 9.17 -15.58 2.93
C ASN A 124 9.32 -15.72 1.41
N VAL A 125 10.54 -15.98 0.92
CA VAL A 125 10.78 -16.22 -0.52
C VAL A 125 9.92 -17.38 -1.03
N ALA A 126 9.87 -18.50 -0.32
CA ALA A 126 9.11 -19.67 -0.75
C ALA A 126 7.59 -19.40 -0.78
N LEU A 127 7.05 -18.73 0.25
CA LEU A 127 5.64 -18.37 0.34
C LEU A 127 5.27 -17.37 -0.76
N THR A 128 6.05 -16.31 -0.91
CA THR A 128 5.83 -15.27 -1.91
C THR A 128 5.87 -15.85 -3.31
N LYS A 129 6.87 -16.69 -3.63
CA LYS A 129 6.97 -17.36 -4.93
C LYS A 129 5.75 -18.23 -5.22
N LYS A 130 5.24 -18.97 -4.23
CA LYS A 130 4.03 -19.79 -4.38
C LYS A 130 2.80 -18.94 -4.75
N VAL A 131 2.66 -17.74 -4.16
CA VAL A 131 1.59 -16.79 -4.51
C VAL A 131 1.80 -16.22 -5.91
N VAL A 132 3.03 -15.82 -6.26
CA VAL A 132 3.40 -15.32 -7.60
C VAL A 132 3.04 -16.31 -8.69
N GLU A 133 3.44 -17.58 -8.53
CA GLU A 133 3.16 -18.64 -9.52
C GLU A 133 1.65 -18.80 -9.79
N TYR A 134 0.83 -18.73 -8.74
CA TYR A 134 -0.62 -18.81 -8.88
C TYR A 134 -1.21 -17.53 -9.52
N ALA A 135 -0.83 -16.36 -9.01
CA ALA A 135 -1.36 -15.08 -9.47
C ALA A 135 -1.03 -14.81 -10.95
N HIS A 136 0.21 -15.10 -11.37
CA HIS A 136 0.66 -14.88 -12.74
C HIS A 136 -0.03 -15.81 -13.74
N ALA A 137 -0.44 -17.02 -13.33
CA ALA A 137 -1.28 -17.89 -14.15
C ALA A 137 -2.68 -17.28 -14.45
N HIS A 138 -3.08 -16.26 -13.69
CA HIS A 138 -4.33 -15.53 -13.82
C HIS A 138 -4.15 -14.06 -14.23
N ASP A 139 -2.94 -13.66 -14.62
CA ASP A 139 -2.58 -12.28 -14.98
C ASP A 139 -2.88 -11.25 -13.86
N VAL A 140 -2.79 -11.72 -12.60
CA VAL A 140 -2.86 -10.90 -11.38
C VAL A 140 -1.45 -10.57 -10.92
N THR A 141 -1.22 -9.33 -10.49
CA THR A 141 0.09 -8.88 -9.99
C THR A 141 0.25 -9.13 -8.50
N VAL A 142 1.48 -9.35 -8.06
CA VAL A 142 1.81 -9.64 -6.66
C VAL A 142 2.77 -8.61 -6.08
N GLU A 143 2.40 -8.08 -4.92
CA GLU A 143 3.28 -7.33 -4.03
C GLU A 143 3.84 -8.28 -2.96
N GLY A 144 5.14 -8.20 -2.70
CA GLY A 144 5.75 -8.81 -1.52
C GLY A 144 6.25 -7.75 -0.54
N GLU A 145 6.70 -8.17 0.63
CA GLU A 145 7.29 -7.28 1.63
C GLU A 145 8.62 -7.80 2.16
N LEU A 146 9.56 -6.87 2.34
CA LEU A 146 10.82 -7.09 3.04
C LEU A 146 11.11 -6.01 4.08
N GLY A 147 11.55 -6.46 5.26
CA GLY A 147 11.76 -5.61 6.44
C GLY A 147 10.57 -5.70 7.38
N VAL A 148 10.74 -5.25 8.62
CA VAL A 148 9.64 -5.20 9.60
C VAL A 148 9.32 -3.74 9.87
N LEU A 149 8.04 -3.38 9.77
CA LEU A 149 7.54 -2.07 10.17
C LEU A 149 7.17 -2.10 11.65
N ALA A 150 7.48 -1.04 12.39
CA ALA A 150 7.00 -0.90 13.77
C ALA A 150 5.53 -0.48 13.75
N GLY A 151 4.80 -0.74 14.83
CA GLY A 151 3.42 -0.26 15.02
C GLY A 151 2.39 -1.38 15.14
N ILE A 152 1.12 -0.99 15.02
CA ILE A 152 -0.03 -1.90 15.03
C ILE A 152 -0.63 -1.91 13.64
N GLU A 153 -0.76 -3.09 13.07
CA GLU A 153 -1.37 -3.35 11.78
C GLU A 153 -2.29 -4.57 11.89
N ASP A 154 -3.59 -4.34 11.71
CA ASP A 154 -4.64 -5.30 12.10
C ASP A 154 -4.38 -5.87 13.53
N ASP A 155 -4.17 -7.18 13.67
CA ASP A 155 -3.90 -7.87 14.93
C ASP A 155 -2.39 -8.06 15.23
N VAL A 156 -1.50 -7.58 14.35
CA VAL A 156 -0.05 -7.76 14.47
C VAL A 156 0.57 -6.52 15.12
N VAL A 157 1.36 -6.75 16.17
CA VAL A 157 2.11 -5.70 16.87
C VAL A 157 3.59 -5.99 16.75
N ALA A 158 4.34 -5.05 16.14
CA ALA A 158 5.79 -5.11 16.06
C ALA A 158 6.42 -3.98 16.89
N GLU A 159 7.24 -4.36 17.87
CA GLU A 159 7.92 -3.39 18.75
C GLU A 159 9.13 -2.71 18.10
N HIS A 160 9.71 -3.33 17.06
CA HIS A 160 10.93 -2.87 16.40
C HIS A 160 10.77 -2.87 14.88
N SER A 161 11.19 -1.79 14.24
CA SER A 161 11.37 -1.75 12.79
C SER A 161 12.80 -2.15 12.41
N THR A 162 12.93 -2.89 11.31
CA THR A 162 14.23 -3.17 10.68
C THR A 162 14.23 -2.57 9.28
N TYR A 163 15.22 -1.73 9.00
CA TYR A 163 15.39 -1.18 7.66
C TYR A 163 15.72 -2.29 6.67
N THR A 164 15.14 -2.21 5.49
CA THR A 164 15.39 -3.17 4.42
C THR A 164 16.81 -3.01 3.88
N GLN A 165 17.50 -4.13 3.66
CA GLN A 165 18.83 -4.11 3.06
C GLN A 165 18.73 -4.17 1.53
N PRO A 166 19.34 -3.23 0.78
CA PRO A 166 19.25 -3.19 -0.69
C PRO A 166 19.68 -4.49 -1.38
N SER A 167 20.65 -5.22 -0.82
CA SER A 167 21.08 -6.52 -1.35
C SER A 167 20.01 -7.60 -1.25
N GLU A 168 19.20 -7.59 -0.18
CA GLU A 168 18.11 -8.55 0.02
C GLU A 168 16.95 -8.26 -0.93
N VAL A 169 16.67 -6.98 -1.22
CA VAL A 169 15.66 -6.58 -2.20
C VAL A 169 15.93 -7.22 -3.57
N ILE A 170 17.17 -7.11 -4.05
CA ILE A 170 17.54 -7.63 -5.37
C ILE A 170 17.43 -9.15 -5.42
N ASP A 171 17.94 -9.83 -4.37
CA ASP A 171 17.88 -11.28 -4.26
C ASP A 171 16.42 -11.76 -4.19
N PHE A 172 15.59 -11.10 -3.37
CA PHE A 172 14.19 -11.46 -3.18
C PHE A 172 13.36 -11.28 -4.45
N VAL A 173 13.47 -10.13 -5.11
CA VAL A 173 12.78 -9.89 -6.39
C VAL A 173 13.19 -10.94 -7.43
N SER A 174 14.49 -11.27 -7.51
CA SER A 174 14.99 -12.26 -8.47
C SER A 174 14.48 -13.68 -8.18
N LYS A 175 14.32 -14.05 -6.91
CA LYS A 175 13.90 -15.39 -6.49
C LYS A 175 12.39 -15.60 -6.52
N THR A 176 11.62 -14.54 -6.26
CA THR A 176 10.16 -14.62 -6.14
C THR A 176 9.44 -14.25 -7.42
N GLY A 177 9.95 -13.27 -8.17
CA GLY A 177 9.29 -12.74 -9.36
C GLY A 177 8.10 -11.81 -9.06
N VAL A 178 8.05 -11.19 -7.88
CA VAL A 178 7.04 -10.18 -7.54
C VAL A 178 7.04 -9.01 -8.52
N ASP A 179 5.88 -8.35 -8.66
CA ASP A 179 5.69 -7.20 -9.55
C ASP A 179 5.98 -5.86 -8.85
N SER A 180 5.89 -5.83 -7.52
CA SER A 180 6.25 -4.71 -6.66
C SER A 180 6.75 -5.21 -5.29
N LEU A 181 7.47 -4.36 -4.56
CA LEU A 181 7.98 -4.71 -3.24
C LEU A 181 7.78 -3.56 -2.24
N ALA A 182 7.11 -3.85 -1.13
CA ALA A 182 7.08 -3.00 0.05
C ALA A 182 8.41 -3.09 0.80
N ILE A 183 8.95 -1.93 1.16
CA ILE A 183 10.22 -1.83 1.91
C ILE A 183 10.06 -0.95 3.16
N SER A 184 10.87 -1.24 4.18
CA SER A 184 10.98 -0.47 5.40
C SER A 184 12.14 0.54 5.30
N ILE A 185 11.80 1.82 5.13
CA ILE A 185 12.76 2.94 5.12
C ILE A 185 12.46 3.98 6.22
N GLY A 186 11.71 3.60 7.24
CA GLY A 186 11.42 4.44 8.41
C GLY A 186 9.97 4.83 8.60
N THR A 187 9.04 4.15 7.92
CA THR A 187 7.60 4.31 8.15
C THR A 187 7.10 3.36 9.24
N SER A 188 5.86 3.58 9.68
CA SER A 188 5.13 2.79 10.69
C SER A 188 3.64 2.90 10.42
N HIS A 189 2.89 1.86 10.79
CA HIS A 189 1.43 1.88 10.72
C HIS A 189 0.79 2.71 11.85
N GLY A 190 -0.46 3.13 11.65
CA GLY A 190 -1.27 3.86 12.64
C GLY A 190 -1.05 5.38 12.70
N ALA A 191 -1.72 6.04 13.65
CA ALA A 191 -1.65 7.51 13.84
C ALA A 191 -0.48 7.95 14.74
N ASN A 192 0.04 7.04 15.57
CA ASN A 192 1.18 7.27 16.47
C ASN A 192 2.40 6.55 15.92
N LYS A 193 2.80 6.93 14.70
CA LYS A 193 3.88 6.29 13.93
C LYS A 193 5.25 6.44 14.58
N PHE A 194 5.41 7.49 15.37
CA PHE A 194 6.66 7.85 16.01
C PHE A 194 6.39 8.18 17.47
N LYS A 195 7.25 7.71 18.35
CA LYS A 195 7.25 8.15 19.74
C LYS A 195 7.79 9.59 19.81
N PRO A 196 7.29 10.44 20.72
CA PRO A 196 7.73 11.84 20.81
C PRO A 196 9.24 12.03 20.99
N ASP A 197 9.92 11.07 21.60
CA ASP A 197 11.38 11.06 21.80
C ASP A 197 12.18 10.79 20.52
N GLN A 198 11.54 10.24 19.49
CA GLN A 198 12.12 10.06 18.16
C GLN A 198 11.97 11.31 17.28
N CYS A 199 11.08 12.23 17.67
CA CYS A 199 10.73 13.40 16.88
C CYS A 199 11.47 14.66 17.35
N THR A 200 11.65 15.61 16.43
CA THR A 200 11.94 17.01 16.79
C THR A 200 10.64 17.81 16.84
N LYS A 201 10.68 19.09 17.25
CA LYS A 201 9.50 19.97 17.24
C LYS A 201 9.77 21.20 16.39
N ASN A 202 8.76 21.60 15.60
CA ASN A 202 8.80 22.87 14.89
C ASN A 202 8.48 24.05 15.84
N ALA A 203 8.48 25.28 15.31
CA ALA A 203 8.22 26.50 16.08
C ALA A 203 6.83 26.51 16.76
N ASP A 204 5.86 25.80 16.18
CA ASP A 204 4.49 25.69 16.68
C ASP A 204 4.32 24.52 17.68
N GLY A 205 5.41 23.81 18.01
CA GLY A 205 5.41 22.67 18.93
C GLY A 205 4.92 21.35 18.32
N ILE A 206 4.69 21.31 17.01
CA ILE A 206 4.27 20.13 16.26
C ILE A 206 5.47 19.20 16.09
N LEU A 207 5.24 17.89 16.30
CA LEU A 207 6.27 16.86 16.13
C LEU A 207 6.68 16.74 14.65
N ILE A 208 7.98 16.61 14.40
CA ILE A 208 8.58 16.30 13.11
C ILE A 208 9.30 14.96 13.25
N PRO A 209 8.93 13.92 12.47
CA PRO A 209 9.54 12.61 12.57
C PRO A 209 10.96 12.59 11.96
N PRO A 210 11.75 11.54 12.24
CA PRO A 210 12.99 11.29 11.52
C PRO A 210 12.75 11.18 10.01
N PRO A 211 13.70 11.66 9.19
CA PRO A 211 13.57 11.57 7.74
C PRO A 211 13.61 10.12 7.26
N LEU A 212 12.88 9.82 6.19
CA LEU A 212 12.95 8.57 5.46
C LEU A 212 14.38 8.31 4.97
N ARG A 213 14.76 7.03 4.97
CA ARG A 213 16.07 6.54 4.51
C ARG A 213 16.14 6.51 2.98
N PHE A 214 16.18 7.69 2.38
CA PHE A 214 16.31 7.87 0.92
C PHE A 214 17.60 7.28 0.34
N ASP A 215 18.63 7.08 1.16
CA ASP A 215 19.86 6.40 0.75
C ASP A 215 19.62 4.92 0.42
N ILE A 216 18.75 4.23 1.17
CA ILE A 216 18.33 2.86 0.88
C ILE A 216 17.55 2.82 -0.44
N LEU A 217 16.58 3.73 -0.60
CA LEU A 217 15.78 3.83 -1.83
C LEU A 217 16.68 4.09 -3.05
N LYS A 218 17.67 4.98 -2.91
CA LYS A 218 18.61 5.31 -3.98
C LYS A 218 19.47 4.11 -4.38
N GLU A 219 19.96 3.35 -3.40
CA GLU A 219 20.77 2.15 -3.68
C GLU A 219 19.94 1.06 -4.38
N ILE A 220 18.67 0.91 -4.00
CA ILE A 220 17.73 0.00 -4.68
C ILE A 220 17.49 0.48 -6.12
N GLU A 221 17.19 1.76 -6.33
CA GLU A 221 16.97 2.34 -7.66
C GLU A 221 18.18 2.14 -8.58
N ASP A 222 19.40 2.31 -8.06
CA ASP A 222 20.64 2.15 -8.84
C ASP A 222 20.90 0.69 -9.23
N LYS A 223 20.52 -0.27 -8.39
CA LYS A 223 20.77 -1.71 -8.61
C LYS A 223 19.61 -2.43 -9.30
N LEU A 224 18.39 -1.91 -9.17
CA LEU A 224 17.16 -2.47 -9.71
C LEU A 224 16.33 -1.37 -10.41
N PRO A 225 16.87 -0.76 -11.48
CA PRO A 225 16.26 0.40 -12.11
C PRO A 225 14.91 0.06 -12.72
N GLY A 226 13.92 0.92 -12.46
CA GLY A 226 12.58 0.78 -13.01
C GLY A 226 11.65 -0.17 -12.24
N PHE A 227 12.14 -0.81 -11.17
CA PHE A 227 11.32 -1.72 -10.38
C PHE A 227 10.41 -0.96 -9.39
N PRO A 228 9.10 -1.29 -9.33
CA PRO A 228 8.14 -0.66 -8.43
C PRO A 228 8.42 -0.89 -6.94
N ILE A 229 8.63 0.18 -6.18
CA ILE A 229 8.73 0.15 -4.72
C ILE A 229 7.46 0.71 -4.09
N VAL A 230 7.01 0.10 -2.99
CA VAL A 230 5.80 0.50 -2.27
C VAL A 230 6.19 0.98 -0.87
N LEU A 231 5.56 2.07 -0.42
CA LEU A 231 5.73 2.62 0.93
C LEU A 231 4.47 2.46 1.76
N HIS A 232 4.52 1.51 2.67
CA HIS A 232 3.51 1.30 3.69
C HIS A 232 3.62 2.32 4.82
N GLY A 233 2.57 2.45 5.65
CA GLY A 233 2.58 3.39 6.77
C GLY A 233 2.78 4.86 6.37
N SER A 234 2.31 5.27 5.19
CA SER A 234 2.69 6.56 4.55
C SER A 234 1.71 7.74 4.74
N SER A 235 0.67 7.62 5.57
CA SER A 235 -0.23 8.75 5.89
C SER A 235 0.50 9.97 6.51
N SER A 236 0.12 11.18 6.11
CA SER A 236 0.72 12.43 6.59
C SER A 236 0.17 12.96 7.92
N VAL A 237 -1.01 12.48 8.35
CA VAL A 237 -1.70 12.89 9.59
C VAL A 237 -1.83 14.43 9.69
N PRO A 238 -2.69 15.06 8.87
CA PRO A 238 -2.87 16.51 8.88
C PRO A 238 -3.32 17.02 10.25
N GLN A 239 -2.60 18.02 10.77
CA GLN A 239 -2.82 18.52 12.14
C GLN A 239 -4.16 19.25 12.31
N GLU A 240 -4.74 19.77 11.23
CA GLU A 240 -6.09 20.34 11.26
C GLU A 240 -7.14 19.30 11.68
N TYR A 241 -7.04 18.06 11.18
CA TYR A 241 -7.98 17.00 11.53
C TYR A 241 -7.72 16.44 12.93
N VAL A 242 -6.46 16.36 13.37
CA VAL A 242 -6.12 16.02 14.76
C VAL A 242 -6.73 17.04 15.72
N THR A 243 -6.60 18.33 15.41
CA THR A 243 -7.17 19.43 16.20
C THR A 243 -8.69 19.34 16.25
N MET A 244 -9.34 19.20 15.09
CA MET A 244 -10.78 19.06 14.98
C MET A 244 -11.32 17.87 15.80
N ILE A 245 -10.68 16.70 15.72
CA ILE A 245 -11.07 15.52 16.50
C ILE A 245 -10.98 15.81 18.00
N ASN A 246 -9.89 16.44 18.46
CA ASN A 246 -9.69 16.76 19.86
C ASN A 246 -10.69 17.82 20.37
N GLU A 247 -11.03 18.81 19.55
CA GLU A 247 -12.05 19.82 19.87
C GLU A 247 -13.45 19.21 19.99
N LEU A 248 -13.72 18.12 19.27
CA LEU A 248 -14.98 17.37 19.31
C LEU A 248 -15.00 16.24 20.36
N GLY A 249 -14.06 16.25 21.31
CA GLY A 249 -14.02 15.31 22.43
C GLY A 249 -13.14 14.07 22.22
N GLY A 250 -12.42 14.00 21.10
CA GLY A 250 -11.35 13.02 20.91
C GLY A 250 -10.12 13.31 21.76
N HIS A 251 -9.22 12.33 21.85
CA HIS A 251 -8.00 12.40 22.66
C HIS A 251 -6.78 11.83 21.91
N LEU A 252 -6.58 12.29 20.67
CA LEU A 252 -5.41 11.97 19.88
C LEU A 252 -4.20 12.74 20.43
N LYS A 253 -3.26 12.00 21.03
CA LYS A 253 -2.02 12.55 21.59
C LYS A 253 -0.87 12.22 20.68
N ASP A 254 -0.01 13.21 20.45
CA ASP A 254 1.27 13.05 19.76
C ASP A 254 1.15 12.42 18.34
N SER A 255 0.00 12.60 17.69
CA SER A 255 -0.27 12.01 16.37
C SER A 255 0.45 12.80 15.28
N VAL A 256 1.41 12.12 14.64
CA VAL A 256 2.28 12.68 13.61
C VAL A 256 2.49 11.65 12.50
N GLY A 257 2.44 12.11 11.26
CA GLY A 257 2.60 11.31 10.05
C GLY A 257 3.88 11.63 9.29
N ILE A 258 4.03 11.01 8.12
CA ILE A 258 5.17 11.28 7.22
C ILE A 258 4.96 12.64 6.55
N PRO A 259 5.94 13.56 6.58
CA PRO A 259 5.80 14.85 5.92
C PRO A 259 5.53 14.69 4.42
N GLU A 260 4.60 15.47 3.88
CA GLU A 260 4.24 15.38 2.46
C GLU A 260 5.41 15.68 1.52
N GLU A 261 6.35 16.54 1.93
CA GLU A 261 7.57 16.81 1.18
C GLU A 261 8.44 15.55 1.01
N GLU A 262 8.49 14.69 2.02
CA GLU A 262 9.21 13.42 1.95
C GLU A 262 8.50 12.41 1.06
N LEU A 263 7.17 12.34 1.13
CA LEU A 263 6.37 11.51 0.23
C LEU A 263 6.51 11.95 -1.24
N ARG A 264 6.50 13.27 -1.50
CA ARG A 264 6.75 13.82 -2.84
C ARG A 264 8.16 13.48 -3.33
N LYS A 265 9.16 13.56 -2.45
CA LYS A 265 10.53 13.17 -2.78
C LYS A 265 10.62 11.67 -3.10
N ALA A 266 9.96 10.82 -2.32
CA ALA A 266 9.92 9.38 -2.56
C ALA A 266 9.25 9.05 -3.90
N ALA A 267 8.09 9.65 -4.19
CA ALA A 267 7.34 9.49 -5.43
C ALA A 267 8.07 9.98 -6.69
N SER A 268 9.10 10.81 -6.53
CA SER A 268 9.98 11.22 -7.64
C SER A 268 11.09 10.22 -7.97
N SER A 269 11.19 9.12 -7.22
CA SER A 269 12.17 8.04 -7.35
C SER A 269 11.44 6.72 -7.66
N ALA A 270 11.88 5.58 -7.09
CA ALA A 270 11.33 4.25 -7.38
C ALA A 270 9.97 3.96 -6.71
N VAL A 271 9.49 4.85 -5.82
CA VAL A 271 8.19 4.68 -5.15
C VAL A 271 7.07 5.06 -6.09
N CYS A 272 6.09 4.17 -6.26
CA CYS A 272 5.03 4.31 -7.25
C CYS A 272 3.66 3.84 -6.79
#